data_AF-A0A351CK14-F1
#
_entry.id   AF-A0A351CK14-F1
#
_cell.length_a   1.000
_cell.length_b   1.000
_cell.length_c   1.000
_cell.angle_alpha   90.00
_cell.angle_beta   90.00
_cell.angle_gamma   90.00
#
_symmetry.space_group_name_H-M   'P 1'
#
loop_
_entity.id
_entity.type
_entity.pdbx_description
1 polymer ?
#
loop_
_entity_poly.entity_id
_entity_poly.type
_entity_poly.pdbx_seq_one_letter_code
_entity_poly.pdbx_strand_id
1 'polypeptide(L)'
;GGVIHIGKSNYQGGRAGDAPANVLSDKLKSYDLGVGRLKTGTPPRLDGRTINYDILQKQLGDFPLPTFSFMGKESDHPEQIPCYITHTNSQTHEHIRKGLKDSPMYSG
;
A
#
# COMPACT_ATOMS: atom_id res chain seq x y z
N GLY A 1 -13.40 -12.77 -6.73
CA GLY A 1 -14.14 -11.49 -6.88
C GLY A 1 -13.41 -10.30 -6.27
N GLY A 2 -12.16 -10.07 -6.68
CA GLY A 2 -11.38 -8.90 -6.30
C GLY A 2 -11.70 -7.72 -7.20
N VAL A 3 -11.78 -6.52 -6.63
CA VAL A 3 -12.09 -5.29 -7.37
C VAL A 3 -11.10 -4.21 -6.94
N ILE A 4 -10.47 -3.58 -7.92
CA ILE A 4 -9.60 -2.43 -7.71
C ILE A 4 -10.43 -1.17 -7.93
N HIS A 5 -10.26 -0.19 -7.04
CA HIS A 5 -10.94 1.09 -7.11
C HIS A 5 -9.92 2.23 -7.20
N ILE A 6 -10.08 3.10 -8.19
CA ILE A 6 -9.28 4.32 -8.39
C ILE A 6 -10.24 5.46 -8.69
N GLY A 7 -10.52 6.30 -7.69
CA GLY A 7 -11.57 7.31 -7.78
C GLY A 7 -12.92 6.66 -8.14
N LYS A 8 -13.55 7.13 -9.22
CA LYS A 8 -14.80 6.57 -9.77
C LYS A 8 -14.60 5.30 -10.61
N SER A 9 -13.37 5.05 -11.06
CA SER A 9 -13.07 3.90 -11.89
C SER A 9 -12.91 2.66 -11.01
N ASN A 10 -13.50 1.55 -11.45
CA ASN A 10 -13.25 0.25 -10.84
C ASN A 10 -13.13 -0.83 -11.92
N TYR A 11 -12.37 -1.87 -11.61
CA TYR A 11 -12.17 -2.99 -12.50
C TYR A 11 -11.82 -4.25 -11.72
N GLN A 12 -12.02 -5.42 -12.34
CA GLN A 12 -11.71 -6.72 -11.75
C GLN A 12 -10.19 -6.88 -11.60
N GLY A 13 -9.73 -7.25 -10.41
CA GLY A 13 -8.30 -7.42 -10.13
C GLY A 13 -8.02 -7.98 -8.74
N GLY A 14 -6.97 -8.79 -8.62
CA GLY A 14 -6.44 -9.23 -7.33
C GLY A 14 -5.42 -8.24 -6.77
N ARG A 15 -4.44 -7.90 -7.61
CA ARG A 15 -3.48 -6.79 -7.44
C ARG A 15 -3.44 -6.01 -8.76
N ALA A 16 -2.86 -4.82 -8.77
CA ALA A 16 -2.67 -4.09 -10.03
C ALA A 16 -1.83 -4.94 -10.99
N GLY A 17 -2.38 -5.27 -12.16
CA GLY A 17 -1.77 -6.18 -13.15
C GLY A 17 -2.18 -7.66 -13.03
N ASP A 18 -2.78 -8.08 -11.91
CA ASP A 18 -3.14 -9.47 -11.66
C ASP A 18 -4.66 -9.70 -11.74
N ALA A 19 -5.06 -10.79 -12.41
CA ALA A 19 -6.46 -11.21 -12.48
C ALA A 19 -6.99 -11.69 -11.11
N PRO A 20 -8.28 -11.51 -10.80
CA PRO A 20 -8.87 -12.04 -9.58
C PRO A 20 -9.20 -13.54 -9.69
N ALA A 21 -9.08 -14.27 -8.58
CA ALA A 21 -9.47 -15.69 -8.48
C ALA A 21 -11.00 -15.87 -8.39
N ASN A 22 -11.72 -15.60 -9.48
CA ASN A 22 -13.19 -15.61 -9.50
C ASN A 22 -13.79 -17.00 -9.33
N VAL A 23 -13.33 -17.99 -10.10
CA VAL A 23 -13.87 -19.36 -10.06
C VAL A 23 -13.78 -19.97 -8.67
N LEU A 24 -12.63 -19.83 -8.01
CA LEU A 24 -12.45 -20.32 -6.63
C LEU A 24 -13.37 -19.58 -5.65
N SER A 25 -13.51 -18.26 -5.79
CA SER A 25 -14.40 -17.46 -4.95
C SER A 25 -15.85 -17.91 -5.06
N ASP A 26 -16.33 -18.23 -6.26
CA ASP A 26 -17.71 -18.67 -6.45
C ASP A 26 -17.92 -20.09 -5.95
N LYS A 27 -16.91 -20.97 -6.11
CA LYS A 27 -16.94 -22.31 -5.52
C LYS A 27 -17.00 -22.28 -4.00
N LEU A 28 -16.24 -21.40 -3.34
CA LEU A 28 -16.25 -21.29 -1.88
C LEU A 28 -17.59 -20.75 -1.34
N LYS A 29 -18.23 -19.81 -2.06
CA LYS A 29 -19.56 -19.30 -1.69
C LYS A 29 -20.64 -20.39 -1.73
N SER A 30 -20.49 -21.45 -2.52
CA SER A 30 -21.49 -22.52 -2.59
C SER A 30 -21.56 -23.39 -1.33
N TYR A 31 -20.62 -23.25 -0.39
CA TYR A 31 -20.54 -24.06 0.83
C TYR A 31 -21.13 -23.40 2.09
N ASP A 32 -21.86 -22.29 1.94
CA ASP A 32 -22.53 -21.56 3.04
C ASP A 32 -21.61 -21.21 4.23
N LEU A 33 -20.36 -20.81 3.92
CA LEU A 33 -19.33 -20.53 4.93
C LEU A 33 -19.47 -19.14 5.60
N GLY A 34 -20.44 -18.32 5.18
CA GLY A 34 -20.52 -16.90 5.52
C GLY A 34 -19.39 -16.08 4.85
N VAL A 35 -19.75 -15.17 3.94
CA VAL A 35 -18.75 -14.42 3.13
C VAL A 35 -18.90 -12.91 3.32
N GLY A 36 -17.81 -12.27 3.73
CA GLY A 36 -17.68 -10.81 3.82
C GLY A 36 -16.78 -10.22 2.74
N ARG A 37 -16.71 -8.88 2.67
CA ARG A 37 -15.76 -8.14 1.84
C ARG A 37 -14.94 -7.19 2.71
N LEU A 38 -13.63 -7.24 2.52
CA LEU A 38 -12.70 -6.28 3.10
C LEU A 38 -12.18 -5.34 2.01
N LYS A 39 -11.78 -4.15 2.43
CA LYS A 39 -11.16 -3.16 1.56
C LYS A 39 -9.91 -2.60 2.21
N THR A 40 -8.82 -2.61 1.46
CA THR A 40 -7.55 -2.05 1.86
C THR A 40 -7.05 -1.08 0.78
N GLY A 41 -6.28 -0.08 1.20
CA GLY A 41 -5.67 0.89 0.31
C GLY A 41 -4.17 0.63 0.14
N THR A 42 -3.60 1.16 -0.94
CA THR A 42 -2.14 1.20 -1.14
C THR A 42 -1.75 2.59 -1.63
N PRO A 43 -0.65 3.18 -1.13
CA PRO A 43 -0.21 4.49 -1.60
C PRO A 43 0.30 4.43 -3.05
N PRO A 44 0.33 5.57 -3.77
CA PRO A 44 0.96 5.64 -5.09
C PRO A 44 2.47 5.36 -5.00
N ARG A 45 3.06 4.91 -6.10
CA ARG A 45 4.53 4.74 -6.24
C ARG A 45 5.06 5.96 -6.98
N LEU A 46 6.16 6.54 -6.47
CA LEU A 46 6.78 7.74 -7.01
C LEU A 46 8.15 7.40 -7.62
N ASP A 47 8.57 8.15 -8.63
CA ASP A 47 9.94 8.09 -9.14
C ASP A 47 10.89 8.80 -8.18
N GLY A 48 11.84 8.07 -7.60
CA GLY A 48 12.79 8.60 -6.62
C GLY A 48 13.63 9.76 -7.16
N ARG A 49 13.88 9.81 -8.48
CA ARG A 49 14.67 10.89 -9.11
C ARG A 49 13.98 12.26 -9.07
N THR A 50 12.68 12.28 -8.83
CA THR A 50 11.87 13.50 -8.78
C THR A 50 11.68 14.05 -7.36
N ILE A 51 12.28 13.40 -6.37
CA ILE A 51 12.16 13.78 -4.95
C ILE A 51 13.33 14.68 -4.58
N ASN A 52 13.04 15.84 -4.00
CA ASN A 52 14.06 16.67 -3.35
C ASN A 52 14.35 16.11 -1.95
N TYR A 53 15.45 15.37 -1.81
CA TYR A 53 15.85 14.75 -0.54
C TYR A 53 16.50 15.72 0.45
N ASP A 54 16.98 16.88 -0.01
CA ASP A 54 17.70 17.85 0.83
C ASP A 54 16.81 18.49 1.90
N ILE A 55 15.49 18.50 1.67
CA ILE A 55 14.49 19.05 2.59
C ILE A 55 13.87 18.00 3.52
N LEU A 56 14.29 16.73 3.40
CA LEU A 56 13.69 15.62 4.13
C LEU A 56 14.58 15.18 5.28
N GLN A 57 13.95 14.78 6.39
CA GLN A 57 14.69 14.17 7.49
C GLN A 57 15.08 12.74 7.10
N LYS A 58 16.39 12.47 7.07
CA LYS A 58 16.94 11.14 6.85
C LYS A 58 16.75 10.27 8.10
N GLN A 59 16.25 9.04 7.91
CA GLN A 59 16.12 8.01 8.94
C GLN A 59 16.97 6.80 8.55
N LEU A 60 18.01 6.53 9.34
CA LEU A 60 18.87 5.36 9.17
C LEU A 60 18.24 4.12 9.83
N GLY A 61 18.70 2.94 9.41
CA GLY A 61 18.40 1.70 10.13
C GLY A 61 19.09 1.63 11.49
N ASP A 62 18.70 0.64 12.28
CA ASP A 62 19.24 0.42 13.63
C ASP A 62 20.69 -0.05 13.60
N PHE A 63 21.43 0.25 14.67
CA PHE A 63 22.76 -0.29 14.94
C PHE A 63 22.83 -0.83 16.38
N PRO A 64 23.26 -2.10 16.60
CA PRO A 64 23.67 -3.09 15.58
C PRO A 64 22.50 -3.57 14.70
N LEU A 65 22.80 -4.06 13.48
CA LEU A 65 21.76 -4.50 12.53
C LEU A 65 20.98 -5.70 13.10
N PRO A 66 19.65 -5.59 13.27
CA PRO A 66 18.84 -6.70 13.73
C PRO A 66 18.73 -7.77 12.64
N THR A 67 18.66 -9.03 13.05
CA THR A 67 18.43 -10.16 12.14
C THR A 67 17.10 -10.82 12.46
N PHE A 68 16.26 -11.03 11.44
CA PHE A 68 14.91 -11.55 11.61
C PHE A 68 14.88 -13.05 11.97
N SER A 69 15.80 -13.83 11.41
CA SER A 69 15.91 -15.27 11.65
C SER A 69 16.99 -15.58 12.68
N PHE A 70 16.73 -16.56 13.56
CA PHE A 70 17.76 -17.09 14.48
C PHE A 70 18.95 -17.73 13.76
N MET A 71 18.80 -18.09 12.48
CA MET A 71 19.86 -18.71 11.67
C MET A 71 20.58 -17.72 10.77
N GLY A 72 20.06 -16.49 10.64
CA GLY A 72 20.66 -15.47 9.78
C GLY A 72 21.86 -14.81 10.43
N LYS A 73 22.67 -14.15 9.61
CA LYS A 73 23.82 -13.36 10.05
C LYS A 73 23.73 -11.95 9.49
N GLU A 74 24.40 -11.01 10.15
CA GLU A 74 24.47 -9.62 9.67
C GLU A 74 25.02 -9.51 8.25
N SER A 75 25.97 -10.40 7.89
CA SER A 75 26.55 -10.49 6.55
C SER A 75 25.57 -10.90 5.44
N ASP A 76 24.42 -11.46 5.80
CA ASP A 76 23.41 -11.89 4.85
C ASP A 76 22.51 -10.72 4.40
N HIS A 77 22.59 -9.58 5.11
CA HIS A 77 21.76 -8.42 4.80
C HIS A 77 22.28 -7.67 3.58
N PRO A 78 21.39 -7.17 2.71
CA PRO A 78 21.80 -6.24 1.66
C PRO A 78 22.30 -4.93 2.27
N GLU A 79 22.90 -4.09 1.42
CA GLU A 79 23.24 -2.72 1.79
C GLU A 79 22.01 -2.01 2.37
N GLN A 80 22.16 -1.45 3.57
CA GLN A 80 21.10 -0.73 4.24
C GLN A 80 20.96 0.66 3.63
N ILE A 81 19.76 0.98 3.14
CA ILE A 81 19.44 2.30 2.61
C ILE A 81 18.57 3.08 3.61
N PRO A 82 18.71 4.41 3.68
CA PRO A 82 17.88 5.24 4.54
C PRO A 82 16.43 5.31 4.06
N CYS A 83 15.52 5.49 5.01
CA CYS A 83 14.20 6.04 4.76
C CYS A 83 14.23 7.57 4.93
N TYR A 84 13.18 8.23 4.47
CA TYR A 84 13.04 9.70 4.57
C TYR A 84 11.67 10.06 5.14
N ILE A 85 11.65 11.03 6.05
CA ILE A 85 10.47 11.47 6.76
C ILE A 85 10.03 12.83 6.21
N THR A 86 8.73 12.96 6.00
CA THR A 86 8.06 14.20 5.63
C THR A 86 6.67 14.26 6.27
N HIS A 87 6.03 15.41 6.19
CA HIS A 87 4.71 15.64 6.75
C HIS A 87 3.79 16.30 5.73
N THR A 88 2.50 15.99 5.84
CA THR A 88 1.48 16.73 5.08
C THR A 88 1.25 18.11 5.69
N ASN A 89 0.63 18.99 4.94
CA ASN A 89 0.27 20.33 5.40
C ASN A 89 -1.20 20.65 5.09
N SER A 90 -1.65 21.84 5.50
CA SER A 90 -3.03 22.30 5.32
C SER A 90 -3.47 22.32 3.84
N GLN A 91 -2.56 22.64 2.92
CA GLN A 91 -2.84 22.63 1.47
C GLN A 91 -3.11 21.20 0.98
N THR A 92 -2.29 20.23 1.38
CA THR A 92 -2.51 18.80 1.08
C THR A 92 -3.90 18.35 1.57
N HIS A 93 -4.27 18.74 2.79
CA HIS A 93 -5.58 18.37 3.35
C HIS A 93 -6.72 18.98 2.55
N GLU A 94 -6.58 20.21 2.06
CA GLU A 94 -7.60 20.84 1.22
C GLU A 94 -7.76 20.12 -0.13
N HIS A 95 -6.67 19.70 -0.75
CA HIS A 95 -6.74 18.87 -1.97
C HIS A 95 -7.49 17.55 -1.72
N ILE A 96 -7.22 16.88 -0.60
CA ILE A 96 -7.94 15.66 -0.22
C ILE A 96 -9.44 15.96 -0.03
N ARG A 97 -9.79 17.01 0.74
CA ARG A 97 -11.19 17.38 0.98
C ARG A 97 -11.97 17.64 -0.31
N LYS A 98 -11.36 18.33 -1.28
CA LYS A 98 -11.97 18.58 -2.60
C LYS A 98 -12.27 17.29 -3.38
N GLY A 99 -11.48 16.24 -3.17
CA GLY A 99 -11.62 14.93 -3.82
C GLY A 99 -12.40 13.88 -3.03
N LEU A 100 -12.81 14.14 -1.79
CA LEU A 100 -13.44 13.14 -0.91
C LEU A 100 -14.68 12.48 -1.53
N LYS A 101 -15.50 13.27 -2.24
CA LYS A 101 -16.71 12.79 -2.93
C LYS A 101 -16.44 11.68 -3.96
N ASP A 102 -15.20 11.59 -4.45
CA ASP A 102 -14.78 10.62 -5.46
C ASP A 102 -13.95 9.48 -4.84
N SER A 103 -13.73 9.49 -3.51
CA SER A 103 -12.93 8.48 -2.82
C SER A 103 -13.76 7.22 -2.59
N PRO A 104 -13.33 6.06 -3.11
CA PRO A 104 -14.06 4.81 -2.92
C PRO A 104 -13.87 4.25 -1.50
N MET A 105 -12.95 4.83 -0.71
CA MET A 105 -12.77 4.51 0.72
C MET A 105 -13.67 5.37 1.62
N TYR A 106 -14.20 6.47 1.11
CA TYR A 106 -15.09 7.36 1.84
C TYR A 106 -16.54 6.97 1.54
N SER A 107 -16.95 5.85 2.13
CA SER A 107 -18.33 5.36 2.05
C SER A 107 -18.83 5.12 3.48
N GLY A 108 -19.30 6.18 4.15
CA GLY A 108 -19.87 6.12 5.50
C GLY A 108 -18.83 5.87 6.58
#